data_AF-A0A9R0RGG3-F1
#
_entry.id   AF-A0A9R0RGG3-F1
#
_cell.length_a   1.000
_cell.length_b   1.000
_cell.length_c   1.000
_cell.angle_alpha   90.00
_cell.angle_beta   90.00
_cell.angle_gamma   90.00
#
_symmetry.space_group_name_H-M   'P 1'
#
loop_
_entity.id
_entity.type
_entity.pdbx_description
1 polymer ?
#
loop_
_entity_poly.entity_id
_entity_poly.type
_entity_poly.pdbx_seq_one_letter_code
_entity_poly.pdbx_strand_id
1 'polypeptide(L)'
;MDGGHEPGWRDVPVHDPVVKDAASHAVKSIQQRSNSLLPYELVEIVRAKAEVVEDFAKFDILMKLKRGTKEEKMKAEVHKNLEGAFVLNQMQPEHDESSSQ
;
A
#
# COMPACT_ATOMS: atom_id res chain seq x y z
N MET A 1 0.60 -33.19 -12.56
CA MET A 1 1.64 -32.26 -12.08
C MET A 1 1.30 -30.90 -12.65
N ASP A 2 0.74 -30.02 -11.84
CA ASP A 2 0.58 -28.58 -12.09
C ASP A 2 0.58 -27.96 -10.68
N GLY A 3 1.71 -27.42 -10.22
CA GLY A 3 2.06 -26.03 -10.53
C GLY A 3 1.64 -25.18 -9.33
N GLY A 4 2.38 -25.30 -8.22
CA GLY A 4 2.02 -24.69 -6.94
C GLY A 4 1.89 -23.17 -7.03
N HIS A 5 0.67 -22.67 -6.85
CA HIS A 5 0.46 -21.33 -6.32
C HIS A 5 0.00 -21.48 -4.88
N GLU A 6 0.93 -21.21 -3.97
CA GLU A 6 0.62 -21.05 -2.55
C GLU A 6 -0.31 -19.83 -2.43
N PRO A 7 -1.57 -19.98 -1.98
CA PRO A 7 -2.43 -18.84 -1.72
C PRO A 7 -1.90 -18.12 -0.49
N GLY A 8 -1.18 -17.02 -0.70
CA GLY A 8 -0.68 -16.22 0.41
C GLY A 8 0.17 -15.03 -0.02
N TRP A 9 0.31 -14.10 0.92
CA TRP A 9 1.13 -12.91 0.77
C TRP A 9 2.61 -13.26 0.59
N ARG A 10 3.16 -12.93 -0.58
CA ARG A 10 4.58 -13.01 -0.89
C ARG A 10 5.24 -11.67 -0.66
N ASP A 11 6.39 -11.65 0.00
CA ASP A 11 7.20 -10.45 0.13
C ASP A 11 7.72 -10.05 -1.26
N VAL A 12 7.51 -8.79 -1.64
CA VAL A 12 7.94 -8.26 -2.95
C VAL A 12 8.91 -7.11 -2.74
N PRO A 13 9.92 -6.95 -3.62
CA PRO A 13 10.91 -5.91 -3.47
C PRO A 13 10.24 -4.54 -3.53
N VAL A 14 10.47 -3.71 -2.51
CA VAL A 14 9.92 -2.34 -2.46
C VAL A 14 10.46 -1.44 -3.57
N HIS A 15 11.53 -1.87 -4.24
CA HIS A 15 12.12 -1.19 -5.39
C HIS A 15 11.47 -1.57 -6.72
N ASP A 16 10.57 -2.56 -6.72
CA ASP A 16 9.89 -3.03 -7.91
C ASP A 16 9.06 -1.90 -8.53
N PRO A 17 9.09 -1.72 -9.86
CA PRO A 17 8.26 -0.73 -10.53
C PRO A 17 6.77 -0.89 -10.18
N VAL A 18 6.27 -2.12 -9.98
CA VAL A 18 4.86 -2.35 -9.62
C VAL A 18 4.53 -1.81 -8.24
N VAL A 19 5.43 -2.01 -7.27
CA VAL A 19 5.25 -1.56 -5.89
C VAL A 19 5.37 -0.05 -5.81
N LYS A 20 6.31 0.55 -6.53
CA LYS A 20 6.47 2.01 -6.59
C LYS A 20 5.24 2.68 -7.19
N ASP A 21 4.69 2.14 -8.28
CA ASP A 21 3.50 2.68 -8.91
C ASP A 21 2.28 2.56 -7.98
N ALA A 22 2.07 1.37 -7.41
CA ALA A 22 1.00 1.13 -6.44
C ALA A 22 1.13 2.01 -5.18
N ALA A 23 2.33 2.19 -4.64
CA ALA A 23 2.60 3.08 -3.51
C ALA A 23 2.29 4.54 -3.86
N SER A 24 2.78 5.03 -5.00
CA SER A 24 2.52 6.39 -5.48
C SER A 24 1.03 6.64 -5.71
N HIS A 25 0.34 5.69 -6.34
CA HIS A 25 -1.10 5.72 -6.53
C HIS A 25 -1.84 5.74 -5.19
N ALA A 26 -1.44 4.88 -4.25
CA ALA A 26 -2.01 4.83 -2.92
C ALA A 26 -1.81 6.16 -2.17
N VAL A 27 -0.62 6.76 -2.17
CA VAL A 27 -0.37 8.07 -1.52
C VAL A 27 -1.27 9.15 -2.11
N LYS A 28 -1.40 9.22 -3.44
CA LYS A 28 -2.32 10.15 -4.10
C LYS A 28 -3.77 9.92 -3.65
N SER A 29 -4.22 8.68 -3.65
CA SER A 29 -5.58 8.31 -3.24
C SER A 29 -5.84 8.58 -1.75
N ILE A 30 -4.86 8.33 -0.88
CA ILE A 30 -4.90 8.70 0.55
C ILE A 30 -5.03 10.21 0.70
N GLN A 31 -4.18 10.97 0.00
CA GLN A 31 -4.18 12.43 0.06
C GLN A 31 -5.52 13.02 -0.39
N GLN A 32 -6.08 12.50 -1.49
CA GLN A 32 -7.41 12.87 -1.99
C GLN A 32 -8.52 12.53 -0.97
N ARG A 33 -8.49 11.32 -0.40
CA ARG A 33 -9.54 10.84 0.51
C ARG A 33 -9.47 11.47 1.90
N SER A 34 -8.29 11.76 2.41
CA SER A 34 -8.09 12.45 3.69
C SER A 34 -8.44 13.93 3.66
N ASN A 35 -8.65 14.52 2.47
CA ASN A 35 -8.95 15.95 2.29
C ASN A 35 -7.99 16.84 3.10
N SER A 36 -6.70 16.47 3.09
CA SER A 36 -5.71 17.10 3.96
C SER A 36 -5.17 18.36 3.32
N LEU A 37 -5.10 19.45 4.09
CA LEU A 37 -4.43 20.69 3.67
C LEU A 37 -2.92 20.52 3.48
N LEU A 38 -2.33 19.48 4.08
CA LEU A 38 -0.90 19.19 4.00
C LEU A 38 -0.67 17.97 3.11
N PRO A 39 0.26 18.03 2.14
CA PRO A 39 0.57 16.89 1.30
C PRO A 39 1.21 15.77 2.13
N TYR A 40 0.68 14.56 1.98
CA TYR A 40 1.40 13.35 2.40
C TYR A 40 2.58 13.12 1.49
N GLU A 41 3.78 13.07 2.07
CA GLU A 41 5.03 12.76 1.39
C GLU A 41 5.43 11.32 1.67
N LEU A 42 5.69 10.54 0.62
CA LEU A 42 6.24 9.20 0.76
C LEU A 42 7.69 9.30 1.24
N VAL A 43 7.94 8.96 2.49
CA VAL A 43 9.29 8.97 3.07
C VAL A 43 10.05 7.73 2.62
N GLU A 44 9.45 6.56 2.87
CA GLU A 44 10.02 5.26 2.50
C GLU A 44 8.93 4.21 2.42
N ILE A 45 9.20 3.14 1.67
CA ILE A 45 8.36 1.95 1.66
C ILE A 45 9.00 0.95 2.62
N VAL A 46 8.36 0.73 3.76
CA VAL A 46 8.85 -0.14 4.84
C VAL A 46 8.74 -1.60 4.43
N ARG A 47 7.61 -1.98 3.82
CA ARG A 47 7.36 -3.35 3.38
C ARG A 47 6.39 -3.37 2.22
N ALA A 48 6.54 -4.34 1.34
CA ALA A 48 5.54 -4.62 0.33
C ALA A 48 5.33 -6.13 0.24
N LYS A 49 4.06 -6.51 0.14
CA LYS A 49 3.65 -7.87 -0.13
C LYS A 49 2.69 -7.89 -1.30
N ALA A 50 2.74 -8.95 -2.09
CA ALA A 50 1.78 -9.20 -3.14
C ALA A 50 1.13 -10.58 -2.91
N GLU A 51 -0.17 -10.65 -3.10
CA GLU A 51 -0.93 -11.88 -3.14
C GLU A 51 -1.61 -11.95 -4.50
N VAL A 52 -1.29 -12.97 -5.29
CA VAL A 52 -1.98 -13.22 -6.56
C VAL A 52 -3.21 -14.05 -6.25
N VAL A 53 -4.37 -13.47 -6.47
CA VAL A 53 -5.67 -14.14 -6.43
C VAL A 53 -6.06 -14.46 -7.87
N GLU A 54 -6.86 -15.52 -8.07
CA GLU A 54 -7.22 -16.05 -9.40
C GLU A 54 -7.60 -14.97 -10.43
N ASP A 55 -8.37 -13.95 -10.01
CA ASP A 55 -8.86 -12.89 -10.88
C ASP A 55 -8.17 -11.52 -10.71
N PHE A 56 -7.32 -11.32 -9.70
CA PHE A 56 -6.64 -10.04 -9.44
C PHE A 56 -5.46 -10.18 -8.49
N ALA A 57 -4.51 -9.25 -8.52
CA ALA A 57 -3.40 -9.22 -7.58
C ALA A 57 -3.64 -8.18 -6.49
N LYS A 58 -3.52 -8.57 -5.22
CA LYS A 58 -3.51 -7.65 -4.08
C LYS A 58 -2.07 -7.28 -3.74
N PHE A 59 -1.86 -6.01 -3.41
CA PHE A 59 -0.60 -5.47 -2.96
C PHE A 59 -0.80 -4.82 -1.60
N ASP A 60 -0.19 -5.37 -0.57
CA ASP A 60 -0.15 -4.80 0.76
C ASP A 60 1.17 -4.04 0.93
N ILE A 61 1.09 -2.71 0.87
CA ILE A 61 2.25 -1.83 0.91
C ILE A 61 2.20 -1.05 2.22
N LEU A 62 3.16 -1.34 3.09
CA LEU A 62 3.42 -0.55 4.28
C LEU A 62 4.43 0.54 3.93
N MET A 63 3.99 1.78 4.00
CA MET A 63 4.82 2.94 3.68
C MET A 63 4.78 3.96 4.80
N LYS A 64 5.89 4.64 5.00
CA LYS A 64 6.00 5.73 5.94
C LYS A 64 5.66 7.02 5.22
N LEU A 65 4.61 7.68 5.69
CA LEU A 65 4.14 8.94 5.16
C LEU A 65 4.48 10.05 6.13
N LYS A 66 4.94 11.17 5.59
CA LYS A 66 5.15 12.40 6.35
C LYS A 66 4.05 13.38 6.03
N ARG A 67 3.40 13.90 7.06
CA ARG A 67 2.41 14.97 6.98
C ARG A 67 2.90 16.15 7.80
N GLY A 68 3.45 17.15 7.11
CA GLY A 68 4.05 18.32 7.75
C GLY A 68 5.27 17.95 8.60
N THR A 69 5.13 17.96 9.92
CA THR A 69 6.19 17.61 10.88
C THR A 69 6.00 16.23 11.52
N LYS A 70 4.91 15.52 11.22
CA LYS A 70 4.61 14.19 11.74
C LYS A 70 4.93 13.12 10.71
N GLU A 71 5.52 12.02 11.16
CA GLU A 71 5.73 10.81 10.37
C GLU A 71 4.83 9.71 10.91
N GLU A 72 4.05 9.08 10.04
CA GLU A 72 3.10 8.02 10.38
C GLU A 72 3.24 6.88 9.35
N LYS A 73 3.18 5.64 9.83
CA LYS A 73 3.17 4.49 8.94
C LYS A 73 1.74 4.24 8.47
N MET A 74 1.58 4.05 7.17
CA MET A 74 0.31 3.83 6.52
C MET A 74 0.41 2.53 5.73
N LYS A 75 -0.50 1.62 6.04
CA LYS A 75 -0.71 0.38 5.31
C LYS A 75 -1.74 0.65 4.22
N ALA A 76 -1.35 0.48 2.97
CA ALA A 76 -2.23 0.62 1.83
C ALA A 76 -2.37 -0.72 1.12
N GLU A 77 -3.61 -1.14 0.95
CA GLU A 77 -3.97 -2.30 0.15
C GLU A 77 -4.44 -1.84 -1.23
N VAL A 78 -3.65 -2.17 -2.25
CA VAL A 78 -3.91 -1.83 -3.65
C VAL A 78 -4.24 -3.10 -4.40
N HIS A 79 -5.36 -3.13 -5.11
CA HIS A 79 -5.72 -4.24 -5.97
C HIS A 79 -5.39 -3.88 -7.42
N LYS A 80 -4.75 -4.80 -8.12
CA LYS A 80 -4.47 -4.72 -9.55
C LYS A 80 -5.36 -5.71 -10.27
N ASN A 81 -6.29 -5.20 -11.08
CA ASN A 81 -7.14 -6.04 -11.92
C ASN A 81 -6.37 -6.61 -13.13
N LEU A 82 -6.99 -7.53 -13.87
CA LEU A 82 -6.41 -8.15 -15.07
C LEU A 82 -6.11 -7.14 -16.18
N GLU A 83 -6.80 -6.00 -16.21
CA GLU A 83 -6.53 -4.90 -17.15
C GLU A 83 -5.26 -4.12 -16.77
N GLY A 84 -4.70 -4.38 -15.59
CA GLY A 84 -3.50 -3.74 -15.09
C GLY A 84 -3.74 -2.41 -14.37
N ALA A 85 -5.00 -2.04 -14.12
CA ALA A 85 -5.33 -0.85 -13.36
C ALA A 85 -5.23 -1.10 -11.85
N PHE A 86 -4.60 -0.15 -11.15
CA PHE A 86 -4.45 -0.14 -9.70
C PHE A 86 -5.60 0.59 -9.03
N VAL A 87 -6.19 -0.04 -8.03
CA VAL A 87 -7.30 0.52 -7.23
C VAL A 87 -6.92 0.42 -5.76
N LEU A 88 -6.88 1.55 -5.07
CA LEU A 88 -6.73 1.56 -3.61
C LEU A 88 -8.02 1.00 -2.98
N ASN A 89 -7.96 -0.20 -2.39
CA ASN A 89 -9.09 -0.82 -1.74
C ASN A 89 -9.22 -0.34 -0.29
N GLN A 90 -8.14 -0.49 0.49
CA GLN A 90 -8.09 -0.05 1.89
C GLN A 90 -6.82 0.73 2.18
N MET A 91 -6.94 1.66 3.12
CA MET A 91 -5.80 2.32 3.73
C MET A 91 -6.05 2.36 5.24
N GLN A 92 -5.08 1.93 6.03
CA GLN A 92 -5.14 1.97 7.48
C GLN A 92 -3.83 2.54 8.01
N PRO A 93 -3.87 3.58 8.84
CA PRO A 93 -2.68 3.97 9.59
C PRO A 93 -2.29 2.79 10.49
N GLU A 94 -1.01 2.43 10.49
CA GLU A 94 -0.45 1.48 11.45
C GLU A 94 -0.44 2.18 12.81
N HIS A 95 -1.57 2.08 13.52
CA HIS A 95 -1.70 2.58 14.89
C HIS A 95 -0.85 1.70 15.79
N ASP A 96 0.25 2.27 16.30
CA ASP A 96 0.73 1.89 17.62
C ASP A 96 -0.34 2.39 18.60
N GLU A 97 -1.08 1.48 19.21
CA GLU A 97 -2.12 1.76 20.22
C GLU A 97 -1.51 2.57 21.39
N SER A 98 -1.46 3.89 21.25
CA SER A 98 -1.07 4.83 22.30
C SER A 98 -1.63 6.22 22.01
N SER A 99 -2.93 6.32 21.75
CA SER A 99 -3.69 7.56 21.86
C SER A 99 -5.18 7.25 22.01
N SER A 100 -5.54 6.60 23.11
CA SER A 100 -6.84 6.86 23.74
C SER A 100 -6.57 7.72 24.96
N GLN A 101 -7.08 8.94 24.90
CA GLN A 101 -7.09 9.95 25.96
C GLN A 101 -8.31 9.75 26.85
#